data_AF-A0A4Q9N165-F1
#
_entry.id   AF-A0A4Q9N165-F1
#
_cell.length_a   1.000
_cell.length_b   1.000
_cell.length_c   1.000
_cell.angle_alpha   90.00
_cell.angle_beta   90.00
_cell.angle_gamma   90.00
#
_symmetry.space_group_name_H-M   'P 1'
#
loop_
_entity.id
_entity.type
_entity.pdbx_description
1 polymer ?
#
loop_
_entity_poly.entity_id
_entity_poly.type
_entity_poly.pdbx_seq_one_letter_code
_entity_poly.pdbx_strand_id
1 'polypeptide(L)'
;MSFLYSKLIMKPFVAALTAAAIAATSYASVLPRHMNSCADAKTVSNTSIAVGDKVVELVELSCGSAPVTKRQISPSDAFGDVCISECFTGGSIPATEDCQTVFNGIMTKNSDSPTFRLAGGSALVLASGTCEFFFQNNDESTDEFCWILLAQTGSALGSTCFANGASEGSCFTNTEPMWDFFVAHS
;
A
#
# COMPACT_ATOMS: atom_id res chain seq x y z
N MET A 1 28.60 -37.06 62.07
CA MET A 1 27.18 -36.72 61.83
C MET A 1 27.14 -35.67 60.74
N SER A 2 26.67 -36.11 59.58
CA SER A 2 26.54 -35.37 58.33
C SER A 2 25.50 -34.26 58.42
N PHE A 3 25.74 -33.11 57.79
CA PHE A 3 24.72 -32.33 57.07
C PHE A 3 25.42 -31.42 56.03
N LEU A 4 25.44 -31.89 54.78
CA LEU A 4 25.75 -31.09 53.59
C LEU A 4 24.44 -30.46 53.10
N TYR A 5 24.35 -29.14 53.10
CA TYR A 5 23.25 -28.38 52.50
C TYR A 5 23.86 -27.35 51.53
N SER A 6 24.12 -27.76 50.28
CA SER A 6 24.48 -26.83 49.22
C SER A 6 23.22 -26.29 48.56
N LYS A 7 22.98 -25.01 48.83
CA LYS A 7 21.84 -24.21 48.40
C LYS A 7 21.94 -23.93 46.89
N LEU A 8 21.06 -24.51 46.09
CA LEU A 8 20.84 -24.14 44.68
C LEU A 8 20.22 -22.74 44.63
N ILE A 9 21.00 -21.73 44.22
CA ILE A 9 20.52 -20.38 43.97
C ILE A 9 20.07 -20.30 42.51
N MET A 10 18.75 -20.33 42.33
CA MET A 10 18.01 -20.10 41.10
C MET A 10 18.06 -18.60 40.77
N LYS A 11 18.65 -18.21 39.63
CA LYS A 11 18.60 -16.81 39.14
C LYS A 11 17.44 -16.68 38.13
N PRO A 12 16.54 -15.69 38.29
CA PRO A 12 15.43 -15.49 37.38
C PRO A 12 15.83 -14.79 36.09
N PHE A 13 15.13 -15.17 35.02
CA PHE A 13 15.10 -14.55 33.70
C PHE A 13 14.72 -13.07 33.80
N VAL A 14 15.48 -12.21 33.12
CA VAL A 14 15.08 -10.83 32.83
C VAL A 14 14.90 -10.74 31.31
N ALA A 15 13.65 -10.91 30.86
CA ALA A 15 13.26 -10.61 29.48
C ALA A 15 13.11 -9.10 29.35
N ALA A 16 14.01 -8.46 28.61
CA ALA A 16 13.91 -7.05 28.27
C ALA A 16 12.84 -6.87 27.18
N LEU A 17 11.66 -6.36 27.56
CA LEU A 17 10.70 -5.81 26.61
C LEU A 17 11.27 -4.48 26.09
N THR A 18 11.82 -4.49 24.88
CA THR A 18 12.05 -3.26 24.12
C THR A 18 10.70 -2.76 23.61
N ALA A 19 10.13 -1.76 24.30
CA ALA A 19 9.02 -0.99 23.77
C ALA A 19 9.55 -0.14 22.60
N ALA A 20 9.17 -0.52 21.38
CA ALA A 20 9.36 0.35 20.22
C ALA A 20 8.48 1.58 20.43
N ALA A 21 9.11 2.74 20.65
CA ALA A 21 8.42 4.02 20.62
C ALA A 21 7.98 4.26 19.17
N ILE A 22 6.70 4.09 18.90
CA ILE A 22 6.08 4.60 17.67
C ILE A 22 6.13 6.11 17.81
N ALA A 23 7.11 6.74 17.16
CA ALA A 23 7.08 8.18 16.97
C ALA A 23 5.79 8.47 16.19
N ALA A 24 4.82 9.06 16.88
CA ALA A 24 3.65 9.64 16.25
C ALA A 24 4.10 10.90 15.52
N THR A 25 4.74 10.72 14.38
CA THR A 25 4.87 11.76 13.36
C THR A 25 3.45 12.23 13.07
N SER A 26 3.22 13.52 13.29
CA SER A 26 1.92 14.14 13.07
C SER A 26 1.74 14.29 11.56
N TYR A 27 1.21 13.24 10.92
CA TYR A 27 0.90 13.22 9.49
C TYR A 27 -0.41 13.97 9.23
N ALA A 28 -0.35 15.30 9.27
CA ALA A 28 -1.30 16.07 8.51
C ALA A 28 -1.01 15.80 7.02
N SER A 29 -2.01 15.30 6.31
CA SER A 29 -2.08 15.06 4.86
C SER A 29 -1.17 13.98 4.26
N VAL A 30 -1.40 12.71 4.60
CA VAL A 30 -1.42 11.63 3.57
C VAL A 30 -2.85 11.55 3.05
N LEU A 31 -3.33 12.66 2.48
CA LEU A 31 -4.51 12.66 1.66
C LEU A 31 -3.99 12.76 0.23
N PRO A 32 -4.33 11.79 -0.65
CA PRO A 32 -3.91 11.83 -2.04
C PRO A 32 -4.23 13.20 -2.61
N ARG A 33 -3.26 13.84 -3.27
CA ARG A 33 -3.53 15.09 -4.02
C ARG A 33 -4.49 14.88 -5.20
N HIS A 34 -4.83 13.62 -5.49
CA HIS A 34 -5.92 13.21 -6.38
C HIS A 34 -7.30 13.45 -5.73
N MET A 35 -7.62 14.74 -5.56
CA MET A 35 -8.78 15.23 -4.80
C MET A 35 -10.14 15.01 -5.47
N ASN A 36 -10.25 14.27 -6.58
CA ASN A 36 -11.56 14.02 -7.20
C ASN A 36 -12.07 12.58 -7.07
N SER A 37 -11.21 11.57 -6.96
CA SER A 37 -11.68 10.18 -6.86
C SER A 37 -12.03 9.76 -5.42
N CYS A 38 -11.42 10.41 -4.41
CA CYS A 38 -11.62 10.11 -3.00
C CYS A 38 -11.67 11.38 -2.11
N ALA A 39 -12.49 12.37 -2.49
CA ALA A 39 -12.49 13.72 -1.91
C ALA A 39 -12.82 13.82 -0.41
N ASP A 40 -13.42 12.78 0.19
CA ASP A 40 -13.81 12.72 1.62
C ASP A 40 -13.22 11.50 2.33
N ALA A 41 -12.01 11.10 1.91
CA ALA A 41 -11.33 9.92 2.42
C ALA A 41 -11.23 9.89 3.96
N LYS A 42 -11.61 8.76 4.54
CA LYS A 42 -11.33 8.44 5.95
C LYS A 42 -10.36 7.29 6.03
N THR A 43 -9.28 7.46 6.79
CA THR A 43 -8.35 6.36 7.07
C THR A 43 -9.06 5.25 7.83
N VAL A 44 -9.14 4.07 7.21
CA VAL A 44 -9.67 2.83 7.78
C VAL A 44 -8.57 2.06 8.48
N SER A 45 -7.39 1.99 7.87
CA SER A 45 -6.21 1.35 8.45
C SER A 45 -4.94 2.08 8.03
N ASN A 46 -3.93 2.02 8.89
CA ASN A 46 -2.58 2.53 8.60
C ASN A 46 -1.58 1.55 9.19
N THR A 47 -0.71 1.02 8.34
CA THR A 47 0.35 0.08 8.71
C THR A 47 1.65 0.44 7.99
N SER A 48 2.76 -0.07 8.48
CA SER A 48 4.08 0.16 7.89
C SER A 48 4.71 -1.15 7.43
N ILE A 49 5.43 -1.11 6.31
CA ILE A 49 6.18 -2.23 5.74
C ILE A 49 7.66 -1.87 5.77
N ALA A 50 8.49 -2.68 6.42
CA ALA A 50 9.93 -2.47 6.43
C ALA A 50 10.55 -2.99 5.14
N VAL A 51 11.35 -2.15 4.47
CA VAL A 51 12.08 -2.48 3.24
C VAL A 51 13.53 -2.05 3.42
N GLY A 52 14.36 -2.96 3.95
CA GLY A 52 15.73 -2.63 4.33
C GLY A 52 15.77 -1.63 5.49
N ASP A 53 16.37 -0.46 5.26
CA ASP A 53 16.42 0.68 6.18
C ASP A 53 15.31 1.72 5.94
N LYS A 54 14.48 1.51 4.92
CA LYS A 54 13.33 2.37 4.58
C LYS A 54 12.01 1.75 5.06
N VAL A 55 10.99 2.60 5.09
CA VAL A 55 9.61 2.22 5.44
C VAL A 55 8.68 2.62 4.29
N VAL A 56 7.76 1.72 3.94
CA VAL A 56 6.61 2.01 3.10
C VAL A 56 5.39 2.11 3.99
N GLU A 57 4.72 3.25 3.95
CA GLU A 57 3.42 3.43 4.61
C GLU A 57 2.34 2.79 3.74
N LEU A 58 1.47 1.99 4.35
CA LEU A 58 0.35 1.32 3.72
C LEU A 58 -0.93 1.79 4.41
N VAL A 59 -1.70 2.61 3.70
CA VAL A 59 -2.91 3.26 4.21
C VAL A 59 -4.11 2.78 3.42
N GLU A 60 -5.14 2.29 4.11
CA GLU A 60 -6.44 2.03 3.51
C GLU A 60 -7.39 3.19 3.83
N LEU A 61 -8.07 3.69 2.81
CA LEU A 61 -9.00 4.80 2.86
C LEU A 61 -10.40 4.33 2.47
N SER A 62 -11.43 4.89 3.11
CA SER A 62 -12.82 4.78 2.68
C SER A 62 -13.26 6.12 2.07
N CYS A 63 -13.71 6.09 0.81
CA CYS A 63 -14.02 7.28 0.01
C CYS A 63 -15.50 7.72 0.07
N GLY A 64 -16.28 7.20 1.03
CA GLY A 64 -17.65 7.67 1.29
C GLY A 64 -18.79 6.91 0.59
N SER A 65 -18.49 5.90 -0.23
CA SER A 65 -19.48 4.95 -0.78
C SER A 65 -19.82 3.89 0.28
N ALA A 66 -21.10 3.53 0.45
CA ALA A 66 -21.49 2.45 1.35
C ALA A 66 -21.07 1.09 0.76
N PRO A 67 -20.46 0.17 1.53
CA PRO A 67 -20.10 -1.14 1.03
C PRO A 67 -21.36 -1.97 0.70
N VAL A 68 -21.52 -2.39 -0.56
CA VAL A 68 -22.60 -3.28 -0.98
C VAL A 68 -22.11 -4.73 -0.93
N THR A 69 -23.03 -5.65 -0.62
CA THR A 69 -22.72 -7.06 -0.34
C THR A 69 -22.18 -7.78 -1.58
N LYS A 70 -20.97 -8.36 -1.44
CA LYS A 70 -20.25 -9.34 -2.29
C LYS A 70 -20.90 -9.69 -3.64
N ARG A 71 -20.26 -9.28 -4.74
CA ARG A 71 -20.09 -10.16 -5.90
C ARG A 71 -18.81 -10.96 -5.71
N GLN A 72 -18.84 -12.23 -6.09
CA GLN A 72 -17.65 -13.08 -6.09
C GLN A 72 -17.19 -13.14 -7.55
N ILE A 73 -16.37 -12.18 -7.96
CA ILE A 73 -15.68 -12.27 -9.25
C ILE A 73 -14.66 -13.39 -9.10
N SER A 74 -14.68 -14.36 -10.01
CA SER A 74 -13.66 -15.41 -10.04
C SER A 74 -12.30 -14.74 -10.24
N PRO A 75 -11.25 -15.11 -9.46
CA PRO A 75 -9.95 -14.46 -9.52
C PRO A 75 -9.38 -14.33 -10.95
N SER A 76 -9.75 -15.21 -11.88
CA SER A 76 -9.16 -15.28 -13.23
C SER A 76 -9.36 -14.06 -14.14
N ASP A 77 -10.35 -13.20 -13.90
CA ASP A 77 -10.77 -12.20 -14.90
C ASP A 77 -10.15 -10.81 -14.68
N ALA A 78 -9.51 -10.56 -13.52
CA ALA A 78 -8.85 -9.28 -13.22
C ALA A 78 -7.34 -9.26 -13.58
N PHE A 79 -6.81 -10.33 -14.17
CA PHE A 79 -5.35 -10.56 -14.28
C PHE A 79 -4.73 -10.31 -15.66
N GLY A 80 -5.36 -9.49 -16.51
CA GLY A 80 -4.78 -9.14 -17.81
C GLY A 80 -5.41 -7.96 -18.52
N ASP A 81 -6.26 -7.18 -17.83
CA ASP A 81 -6.97 -6.10 -18.49
C ASP A 81 -6.03 -4.96 -18.91
N VAL A 82 -6.24 -4.53 -20.15
CA VAL A 82 -5.57 -3.39 -20.77
C VAL A 82 -6.13 -2.14 -20.10
N CYS A 83 -5.41 -1.57 -19.15
CA CYS A 83 -5.76 -0.24 -18.69
C CYS A 83 -5.26 0.82 -19.68
N ILE A 84 -6.02 1.91 -19.78
CA ILE A 84 -5.61 3.06 -20.59
C ILE A 84 -4.65 3.88 -19.72
N SER A 85 -3.40 3.98 -20.17
CA SER A 85 -2.37 4.75 -19.45
C SER A 85 -2.36 6.21 -19.88
N GLU A 86 -2.39 7.13 -18.92
CA GLU A 86 -2.23 8.56 -19.16
C GLU A 86 -1.07 9.11 -18.32
N CYS A 87 -0.36 10.10 -18.83
CA CYS A 87 0.77 10.72 -18.14
C CYS A 87 0.50 12.21 -17.94
N PHE A 88 0.72 12.71 -16.73
CA PHE A 88 0.45 14.11 -16.39
C PHE A 88 1.72 14.84 -15.95
N THR A 89 1.78 16.13 -16.28
CA THR A 89 2.86 17.04 -15.87
C THR A 89 2.28 18.09 -14.93
N GLY A 90 3.13 18.67 -14.08
CA GLY A 90 2.71 19.75 -13.17
C GLY A 90 3.25 19.63 -11.74
N GLY A 91 3.86 18.49 -11.39
CA GLY A 91 4.51 18.26 -10.11
C GLY A 91 6.00 17.97 -10.22
N SER A 92 6.60 17.62 -9.08
CA SER A 92 7.95 17.05 -9.03
C SER A 92 7.90 15.60 -9.51
N ILE A 93 8.93 15.16 -10.23
CA ILE A 93 9.06 13.76 -10.64
C ILE A 93 9.51 12.94 -9.41
N PRO A 94 8.84 11.83 -9.05
CA PRO A 94 9.26 10.97 -7.95
C PRO A 94 10.68 10.43 -8.15
N ALA A 95 11.45 10.30 -7.07
CA ALA A 95 12.75 9.66 -7.12
C ALA A 95 12.60 8.16 -7.44
N THR A 96 13.39 7.66 -8.39
CA THR A 96 13.33 6.25 -8.82
C THR A 96 13.56 5.28 -7.66
N GLU A 97 14.48 5.61 -6.75
CA GLU A 97 14.78 4.81 -5.55
C GLU A 97 13.61 4.72 -4.57
N ASP A 98 12.77 5.74 -4.51
CA ASP A 98 11.59 5.77 -3.64
C ASP A 98 10.46 4.93 -4.24
N CYS A 99 10.22 5.04 -5.56
CA CYS A 99 9.27 4.15 -6.24
C CYS A 99 9.72 2.68 -6.21
N GLN A 100 11.02 2.43 -6.31
CA GLN A 100 11.56 1.07 -6.14
C GLN A 100 11.34 0.55 -4.71
N THR A 101 11.39 1.44 -3.70
CA THR A 101 11.10 1.07 -2.31
C THR A 101 9.63 0.69 -2.14
N VAL A 102 8.70 1.46 -2.72
CA VAL A 102 7.27 1.13 -2.73
C VAL A 102 7.02 -0.21 -3.44
N PHE A 103 7.61 -0.42 -4.62
CA PHE A 103 7.54 -1.71 -5.33
C PHE A 103 8.01 -2.87 -4.46
N ASN A 104 9.17 -2.73 -3.81
CA ASN A 104 9.71 -3.77 -2.94
C ASN A 104 8.79 -4.04 -1.74
N GLY A 105 8.16 -3.01 -1.16
CA GLY A 105 7.17 -3.16 -0.11
C GLY A 105 5.93 -3.94 -0.55
N ILE A 106 5.46 -3.69 -1.78
CA ILE A 106 4.38 -4.49 -2.40
C ILE A 106 4.83 -5.95 -2.57
N MET A 107 6.06 -6.19 -3.02
CA MET A 107 6.59 -7.55 -3.19
C MET A 107 6.72 -8.29 -1.85
N THR A 108 7.06 -7.59 -0.76
CA THR A 108 7.00 -8.15 0.60
C THR A 108 5.58 -8.59 0.94
N LYS A 109 4.56 -7.76 0.67
CA LYS A 109 3.16 -8.14 0.89
C LYS A 109 2.74 -9.33 0.04
N ASN A 110 3.15 -9.36 -1.22
CA ASN A 110 2.89 -10.48 -2.11
C ASN A 110 3.47 -11.81 -1.59
N SER A 111 4.63 -11.78 -0.94
CA SER A 111 5.22 -12.96 -0.31
C SER A 111 4.45 -13.43 0.94
N ASP A 112 3.85 -12.50 1.69
CA ASP A 112 3.02 -12.82 2.86
C ASP A 112 1.64 -13.38 2.46
N SER A 113 0.99 -12.72 1.50
CA SER A 113 -0.29 -13.10 0.90
C SER A 113 -0.31 -12.62 -0.55
N PRO A 114 -0.56 -13.48 -1.55
CA PRO A 114 -0.50 -13.06 -2.96
C PRO A 114 -1.61 -12.06 -3.34
N THR A 115 -2.71 -12.06 -2.58
CA THR A 115 -3.87 -11.19 -2.80
C THR A 115 -4.18 -10.31 -1.59
N PHE A 116 -4.94 -9.24 -1.83
CA PHE A 116 -5.61 -8.42 -0.83
C PHE A 116 -7.05 -8.18 -1.24
N ARG A 117 -7.91 -7.84 -0.26
CA ARG A 117 -9.30 -7.47 -0.52
C ARG A 117 -9.49 -6.00 -0.23
N LEU A 118 -10.18 -5.29 -1.12
CA LEU A 118 -10.47 -3.87 -0.96
C LEU A 118 -11.97 -3.65 -1.16
N ALA A 119 -12.60 -3.01 -0.18
CA ALA A 119 -14.03 -2.71 -0.25
C ALA A 119 -14.33 -1.76 -1.42
N GLY A 120 -15.54 -1.84 -1.95
CA GLY A 120 -16.01 -0.91 -2.98
C GLY A 120 -16.03 0.52 -2.46
N GLY A 121 -15.57 1.47 -3.27
CA GLY A 121 -15.36 2.85 -2.85
C GLY A 121 -14.28 3.03 -1.78
N SER A 122 -13.35 2.07 -1.65
CA SER A 122 -12.14 2.23 -0.84
C SER A 122 -10.91 2.38 -1.73
N ALA A 123 -9.87 2.98 -1.16
CA ALA A 123 -8.57 3.11 -1.78
C ALA A 123 -7.46 2.56 -0.89
N LEU A 124 -6.36 2.19 -1.52
CA LEU A 124 -5.14 1.70 -0.93
C LEU A 124 -3.99 2.60 -1.39
N VAL A 125 -3.25 3.14 -0.44
CA VAL A 125 -2.13 4.04 -0.68
C VAL A 125 -0.85 3.40 -0.15
N LEU A 126 0.18 3.34 -0.98
CA LEU A 126 1.52 2.95 -0.59
C LEU A 126 2.50 4.07 -0.88
N ALA A 127 3.14 4.61 0.15
CA ALA A 127 4.03 5.74 0.00
C ALA A 127 5.40 5.49 0.65
N SER A 128 6.46 5.97 0.01
CA SER A 128 7.80 6.03 0.59
C SER A 128 8.58 7.17 -0.03
N GLY A 129 9.18 8.03 0.80
CA GLY A 129 9.91 9.21 0.34
C GLY A 129 9.03 10.09 -0.55
N THR A 130 9.45 10.27 -1.80
CA THR A 130 8.79 11.08 -2.84
C THR A 130 7.82 10.31 -3.73
N CYS A 131 7.63 9.01 -3.54
CA CYS A 131 6.79 8.19 -4.42
C CYS A 131 5.55 7.66 -3.70
N GLU A 132 4.41 7.72 -4.38
CA GLU A 132 3.12 7.20 -3.93
C GLU A 132 2.48 6.35 -5.02
N PHE A 133 2.01 5.16 -4.64
CA PHE A 133 1.12 4.32 -5.42
C PHE A 133 -0.27 4.41 -4.81
N PHE A 134 -1.25 4.81 -5.61
CA PHE A 134 -2.65 4.93 -5.19
C PHE A 134 -3.51 3.99 -6.03
N PHE A 135 -4.27 3.13 -5.36
CA PHE A 135 -5.19 2.17 -5.99
C PHE A 135 -6.58 2.34 -5.44
N GLN A 136 -7.59 2.43 -6.30
CA GLN A 136 -8.97 2.60 -5.87
C GLN A 136 -9.86 1.54 -6.49
N ASN A 137 -10.67 0.90 -5.64
CA ASN A 137 -11.77 0.08 -6.10
C ASN A 137 -13.00 0.98 -6.33
N ASN A 138 -13.34 1.21 -7.61
CA ASN A 138 -14.50 2.01 -8.00
C ASN A 138 -15.78 1.20 -8.12
N ASP A 139 -15.71 -0.13 -7.92
CA ASP A 139 -16.89 -0.96 -7.78
C ASP A 139 -17.63 -0.64 -6.46
N GLU A 140 -18.89 -1.05 -6.37
CA GLU A 140 -19.68 -1.00 -5.14
C GLU A 140 -19.37 -2.19 -4.22
N SER A 141 -18.76 -3.24 -4.77
CA SER A 141 -18.52 -4.51 -4.09
C SER A 141 -17.09 -4.67 -3.57
N THR A 142 -16.90 -5.56 -2.60
CA THR A 142 -15.54 -5.89 -2.12
C THR A 142 -14.89 -6.92 -3.02
N ASP A 143 -13.87 -6.50 -3.73
CA ASP A 143 -13.13 -7.35 -4.67
C ASP A 143 -11.78 -7.79 -4.10
N GLU A 144 -11.20 -8.80 -4.75
CA GLU A 144 -9.88 -9.34 -4.45
C GLU A 144 -8.91 -8.96 -5.58
N PHE A 145 -7.76 -8.41 -5.20
CA PHE A 145 -6.74 -7.89 -6.11
C PHE A 145 -5.39 -8.54 -5.84
N CYS A 146 -4.53 -8.57 -6.85
CA CYS A 146 -3.18 -9.14 -6.76
C CYS A 146 -2.13 -8.07 -6.47
N TRP A 147 -1.29 -8.33 -5.47
CA TRP A 147 -0.16 -7.45 -5.16
C TRP A 147 0.85 -7.38 -6.31
N ILE A 148 1.16 -8.52 -6.94
CA ILE A 148 2.10 -8.55 -8.06
C ILE A 148 1.62 -7.69 -9.25
N LEU A 149 0.31 -7.68 -9.53
CA LEU A 149 -0.25 -6.86 -10.60
C LEU A 149 -0.13 -5.37 -10.24
N LEU A 150 -0.48 -5.00 -9.01
CA LEU A 150 -0.31 -3.63 -8.51
C LEU A 150 1.13 -3.14 -8.67
N ALA A 151 2.10 -3.97 -8.29
CA ALA A 151 3.53 -3.67 -8.41
C ALA A 151 3.95 -3.48 -9.87
N GLN A 152 3.55 -4.41 -10.74
CA GLN A 152 3.89 -4.37 -12.17
C GLN A 152 3.27 -3.18 -12.89
N THR A 153 1.99 -2.90 -12.63
CA THR A 153 1.28 -1.74 -13.19
C THR A 153 1.96 -0.44 -12.75
N GLY A 154 2.31 -0.31 -11.47
CA GLY A 154 3.03 0.88 -11.00
C GLY A 154 4.44 1.04 -11.55
N SER A 155 5.20 -0.03 -11.67
CA SER A 155 6.49 0.04 -12.35
C SER A 155 6.35 0.41 -13.83
N ALA A 156 5.36 -0.16 -14.52
CA ALA A 156 5.11 0.14 -15.94
C ALA A 156 4.72 1.61 -16.13
N LEU A 157 3.78 2.13 -15.34
CA LEU A 157 3.40 3.54 -15.37
C LEU A 157 4.56 4.47 -15.04
N GLY A 158 5.26 4.22 -13.93
CA GLY A 158 6.39 5.05 -13.53
C GLY A 158 7.49 5.09 -14.60
N SER A 159 7.83 3.92 -15.17
CA SER A 159 8.83 3.86 -16.24
C SER A 159 8.39 4.58 -17.51
N THR A 160 7.11 4.48 -17.89
CA THR A 160 6.57 5.09 -19.12
C THR A 160 6.42 6.60 -18.98
N CYS A 161 5.86 7.05 -17.86
CA CYS A 161 5.53 8.46 -17.65
C CYS A 161 6.75 9.27 -17.20
N PHE A 162 7.51 8.80 -16.21
CA PHE A 162 8.60 9.60 -15.62
C PHE A 162 9.81 9.72 -16.54
N ALA A 163 10.05 8.73 -17.40
CA ALA A 163 11.08 8.82 -18.44
C ALA A 163 10.86 9.97 -19.43
N ASN A 164 9.61 10.42 -19.58
CA ASN A 164 9.21 11.51 -20.47
C ASN A 164 9.01 12.84 -19.73
N GLY A 165 9.44 12.93 -18.47
CA GLY A 165 9.32 14.15 -17.66
C GLY A 165 7.94 14.38 -17.05
N ALA A 166 7.02 13.40 -17.14
CA ALA A 166 5.78 13.45 -16.40
C ALA A 166 6.04 13.30 -14.90
N SER A 167 5.21 13.92 -14.08
CA SER A 167 5.26 13.80 -12.61
C SER A 167 4.28 12.75 -12.08
N GLU A 168 3.42 12.25 -12.96
CA GLU A 168 2.35 11.33 -12.61
C GLU A 168 2.02 10.42 -13.81
N GLY A 169 1.64 9.18 -13.52
CA GLY A 169 0.98 8.27 -14.45
C GLY A 169 -0.27 7.67 -13.85
N SER A 170 -1.31 7.48 -14.66
CA SER A 170 -2.55 6.82 -14.26
C SER A 170 -2.89 5.66 -15.20
N CYS A 171 -3.72 4.75 -14.72
CA CYS A 171 -4.16 3.54 -15.38
C CYS A 171 -5.60 3.28 -14.94
N PHE A 172 -6.52 3.37 -15.90
CA PHE A 172 -7.96 3.23 -15.67
C PHE A 172 -8.50 2.00 -16.41
N THR A 173 -9.38 1.24 -15.78
CA THR A 173 -10.16 0.20 -16.47
C THR A 173 -11.54 0.73 -16.85
N ASN A 174 -11.99 0.38 -18.05
CA ASN A 174 -13.36 0.64 -18.52
C ASN A 174 -14.24 -0.62 -18.53
N THR A 175 -13.71 -1.71 -17.98
CA THR A 175 -14.33 -3.03 -17.83
C THR A 175 -14.42 -3.38 -16.35
N GLU A 176 -15.44 -4.17 -15.97
CA GLU A 176 -15.53 -4.70 -14.60
C GLU A 176 -14.40 -5.72 -14.35
N PRO A 177 -13.73 -5.70 -13.18
CA PRO A 177 -13.91 -4.74 -12.08
C PRO A 177 -13.34 -3.36 -12.41
N MET A 178 -14.10 -2.30 -12.06
CA MET A 178 -13.68 -0.92 -12.27
C MET A 178 -12.69 -0.51 -11.19
N TRP A 179 -11.45 -0.23 -11.58
CA TRP A 179 -10.42 0.27 -10.68
C TRP A 179 -9.57 1.34 -11.36
N ASP A 180 -9.05 2.23 -10.52
CA ASP A 180 -8.11 3.25 -10.94
C ASP A 180 -6.81 3.05 -10.20
N PHE A 181 -5.70 3.27 -10.91
CA PHE A 181 -4.39 3.18 -10.33
C PHE A 181 -3.51 4.34 -10.78
N PHE A 182 -2.77 4.91 -9.84
CA PHE A 182 -1.92 6.07 -10.06
C PHE A 182 -0.55 5.86 -9.43
N VAL A 183 0.47 6.39 -10.08
CA VAL A 183 1.81 6.57 -9.52
C VAL A 183 2.15 8.04 -9.63
N ALA A 184 2.43 8.66 -8.48
CA ALA A 184 2.66 10.09 -8.41
C ALA A 184 3.71 10.42 -7.35
N HIS A 185 3.99 11.71 -7.24
CA HIS A 185 4.73 12.24 -6.11
C HIS A 185 3.84 12.33 -4.87
N SER A 186 4.37 11.89 -3.72
CA SER A 186 3.71 11.99 -2.40
C SER A 186 3.52 13.42 -1.89
#